data_AF-A0AAN1HRM1-F1
#
_entry.id   AF-A0AAN1HRM1-F1
#
_cell.length_a   1.000
_cell.length_b   1.000
_cell.length_c   1.000
_cell.angle_alpha   90.00
_cell.angle_beta   90.00
_cell.angle_gamma   90.00
#
_symmetry.space_group_name_H-M   'P 1'
#
loop_
_entity.id
_entity.type
_entity.pdbx_description
1 polymer ?
#
loop_
_entity_poly.entity_id
_entity_poly.type
_entity_poly.pdbx_seq_one_letter_code
_entity_poly.pdbx_strand_id
1 'polypeptide(L)'
;MAALHATGWAHGDVQPAHLIISPEGTALIDLALAHGGDIPSAYDFSYRGCLVHYESPEISRSVLETGTATPTMAADVYALGASLFISATGLRHVAYPDDASRKAQRQAIVDGPHRPVNVPGVLGKLIEAMLSPEPADRPTSAEVCKELSSGH
;
A
#
# COMPACT_ATOMS: atom_id res chain seq x y z
N MET A 1 -9.45 -4.70 -5.23
CA MET A 1 -8.21 -4.09 -5.77
C MET A 1 -8.00 -4.42 -7.24
N ALA A 2 -7.82 -5.69 -7.64
CA ALA A 2 -7.58 -6.05 -9.06
C ALA A 2 -8.64 -5.50 -10.04
N ALA A 3 -9.93 -5.56 -9.69
CA ALA A 3 -10.99 -4.97 -10.51
C ALA A 3 -10.89 -3.43 -10.65
N LEU A 4 -10.47 -2.72 -9.60
CA LEU A 4 -10.25 -1.26 -9.63
C LEU A 4 -9.02 -0.92 -10.49
N HIS A 5 -7.93 -1.67 -10.32
CA HIS A 5 -6.72 -1.47 -11.12
C HIS A 5 -6.97 -1.73 -12.61
N ALA A 6 -7.79 -2.73 -12.95
CA ALA A 6 -8.17 -3.03 -14.33
C ALA A 6 -8.93 -1.89 -15.03
N THR A 7 -9.54 -0.96 -14.29
CA THR A 7 -10.20 0.23 -14.86
C THR A 7 -9.28 1.45 -14.97
N GLY A 8 -8.00 1.31 -14.62
CA GLY A 8 -7.03 2.42 -14.68
C GLY A 8 -6.94 3.24 -13.40
N TRP A 9 -7.56 2.78 -12.29
CA TRP A 9 -7.60 3.52 -11.03
C TRP A 9 -6.71 2.91 -9.96
N ALA A 10 -6.00 3.76 -9.24
CA ALA A 10 -5.40 3.45 -7.94
C ALA A 10 -6.34 3.91 -6.81
N HIS A 11 -6.27 3.26 -5.65
CA HIS A 11 -7.06 3.56 -4.47
C HIS A 11 -6.44 4.66 -3.60
N GLY A 12 -5.12 4.65 -3.44
CA GLY A 12 -4.36 5.67 -2.71
C GLY A 12 -4.42 5.60 -1.18
N ASP A 13 -5.18 4.66 -0.61
CA ASP A 13 -5.29 4.46 0.84
C ASP A 13 -5.69 3.03 1.21
N VAL A 14 -4.96 2.04 0.70
CA VAL A 14 -5.21 0.63 1.05
C VAL A 14 -4.73 0.37 2.49
N GLN A 15 -5.66 0.03 3.38
CA GLN A 15 -5.38 -0.30 4.77
C GLN A 15 -6.46 -1.21 5.37
N PRO A 16 -6.22 -1.90 6.50
CA PRO A 16 -7.19 -2.82 7.10
C PRO A 16 -8.55 -2.18 7.42
N ALA A 17 -8.58 -0.89 7.80
CA ALA A 17 -9.81 -0.17 8.09
C ALA A 17 -10.71 0.03 6.86
N HIS A 18 -10.16 -0.14 5.65
CA HIS A 18 -10.87 0.00 4.37
C HIS A 18 -11.23 -1.35 3.75
N LEU A 19 -11.06 -2.46 4.48
CA LEU A 19 -11.47 -3.79 4.05
C LEU A 19 -12.71 -4.23 4.84
N ILE A 20 -13.82 -4.46 4.14
CA ILE A 20 -15.00 -5.13 4.71
C ILE A 20 -14.90 -6.61 4.36
N ILE A 21 -14.89 -7.47 5.38
CA ILE A 21 -14.84 -8.93 5.21
C ILE A 21 -16.22 -9.49 5.59
N SER A 22 -16.84 -10.22 4.67
CA SER A 22 -18.11 -10.91 4.89
C SER A 22 -18.08 -12.32 4.27
N PRO A 23 -19.10 -13.18 4.54
CA PRO A 23 -19.20 -14.49 3.91
C PRO A 23 -19.26 -14.44 2.37
N GLU A 24 -19.75 -13.33 1.80
CA GLU A 24 -19.85 -13.10 0.36
C GLU A 24 -18.51 -12.68 -0.27
N GLY A 25 -17.53 -12.29 0.55
CA GLY A 25 -16.18 -11.93 0.12
C GLY A 25 -15.62 -10.70 0.83
N THR A 26 -14.52 -10.18 0.29
CA THR A 26 -13.86 -8.97 0.80
C THR A 26 -14.09 -7.80 -0.16
N ALA A 27 -14.64 -6.71 0.36
CA ALA A 27 -14.79 -5.45 -0.36
C ALA A 27 -13.77 -4.42 0.12
N LEU A 28 -13.22 -3.65 -0.84
CA LEU A 28 -12.35 -2.50 -0.57
C LEU A 28 -13.21 -1.24 -0.70
N ILE A 29 -13.20 -0.38 0.32
CA ILE A 29 -14.03 0.82 0.45
C ILE A 29 -13.18 2.08 0.60
N ASP A 30 -13.84 3.25 0.62
CA ASP A 30 -13.22 4.57 0.76
C ASP A 30 -12.31 4.99 -0.42
N LEU A 31 -12.94 5.44 -1.49
CA LEU A 31 -12.27 5.92 -2.69
C LEU A 31 -11.96 7.43 -2.64
N ALA A 32 -11.94 8.05 -1.46
CA ALA A 32 -11.69 9.48 -1.35
C ALA A 32 -10.32 9.88 -1.93
N LEU A 33 -9.30 9.03 -1.78
CA LEU A 33 -7.95 9.28 -2.32
C LEU A 33 -7.67 8.55 -3.63
N ALA A 34 -8.70 8.00 -4.28
CA ALA A 34 -8.53 7.26 -5.51
C ALA A 34 -8.10 8.18 -6.65
N HIS A 35 -7.21 7.70 -7.50
CA HIS A 35 -6.64 8.47 -8.60
C HIS A 35 -6.53 7.63 -9.86
N GLY A 36 -7.03 8.17 -10.97
CA GLY A 36 -7.05 7.54 -12.28
C GLY A 36 -8.04 8.25 -13.20
N GLY A 37 -7.98 7.95 -14.50
CA GLY A 37 -8.89 8.54 -15.50
C GLY A 37 -8.95 10.08 -15.46
N ASP A 38 -10.11 10.61 -15.89
CA ASP A 38 -10.41 12.05 -15.81
C ASP A 38 -11.12 12.37 -14.49
N ILE A 39 -10.47 13.16 -13.63
CA ILE A 39 -11.04 13.63 -12.36
C ILE A 39 -11.58 15.05 -12.58
N PRO A 40 -12.86 15.34 -12.29
CA PRO A 40 -13.37 16.70 -12.38
C PRO A 40 -12.59 17.63 -11.45
N SER A 41 -12.23 18.82 -11.92
CA SER A 41 -11.37 19.76 -11.19
C SER A 41 -11.85 20.14 -9.79
N ALA A 42 -13.16 20.08 -9.54
CA ALA A 42 -13.75 20.30 -8.21
C ALA A 42 -13.38 19.23 -7.17
N TYR A 43 -12.94 18.06 -7.63
CA TYR A 43 -12.57 16.89 -6.82
C TYR A 43 -11.10 16.50 -6.99
N ASP A 44 -10.36 17.17 -7.89
CA ASP A 44 -8.93 16.94 -8.11
C ASP A 44 -8.10 17.75 -7.09
N PHE A 45 -7.99 17.21 -5.89
CA PHE A 45 -7.18 17.81 -4.83
C PHE A 45 -5.82 17.13 -4.72
N SER A 46 -4.80 17.89 -4.33
CA SER A 46 -3.45 17.36 -4.19
C SER A 46 -3.38 16.26 -3.14
N TYR A 47 -2.97 15.07 -3.55
CA TYR A 47 -2.72 13.95 -2.65
C TYR A 47 -1.43 14.19 -1.83
N ARG A 48 -1.55 14.09 -0.50
CA ARG A 48 -0.47 14.39 0.47
C ARG A 48 0.01 13.15 1.22
N GLY A 49 -0.22 11.97 0.65
CA GLY A 49 0.00 10.68 1.30
C GLY A 49 -1.17 10.24 2.19
N CYS A 50 -1.13 8.99 2.62
CA CYS A 50 -2.09 8.37 3.52
C CYS A 50 -1.49 8.17 4.93
N LEU A 51 -1.90 7.11 5.64
CA LEU A 51 -1.24 6.71 6.87
C LEU A 51 0.16 6.16 6.57
N VAL A 52 1.18 6.79 7.16
CA VAL A 52 2.59 6.58 6.79
C VAL A 52 3.06 5.13 6.92
N HIS A 53 2.49 4.33 7.82
CA HIS A 53 2.87 2.91 7.97
C HIS A 53 2.45 2.02 6.80
N TYR A 54 1.55 2.49 5.92
CA TYR A 54 1.18 1.80 4.68
C TYR A 54 1.71 2.52 3.43
N GLU A 55 2.29 3.72 3.57
CA GLU A 55 2.84 4.46 2.43
C GLU A 55 4.06 3.73 1.85
N SER A 56 4.14 3.70 0.52
CA SER A 56 5.32 3.19 -0.18
C SER A 56 6.49 4.19 -0.16
N PRO A 57 7.74 3.72 -0.36
CA PRO A 57 8.92 4.59 -0.36
C PRO A 57 8.84 5.74 -1.38
N GLU A 58 8.34 5.47 -2.60
CA GLU A 58 8.22 6.49 -3.63
C GLU A 58 7.16 7.55 -3.32
N ILE A 59 6.04 7.18 -2.68
CA ILE A 59 5.03 8.13 -2.20
C ILE A 59 5.62 8.98 -1.07
N SER A 60 6.24 8.34 -0.07
CA SER A 60 6.88 9.04 1.05
C SER A 60 7.94 10.04 0.56
N ARG A 61 8.78 9.63 -0.39
CA ARG A 61 9.81 10.48 -1.01
C ARG A 61 9.20 11.69 -1.71
N SER A 62 8.22 11.46 -2.60
CA SER A 62 7.56 12.56 -3.33
C SER A 62 6.91 13.57 -2.38
N VAL A 63 6.24 13.10 -1.33
CA VAL A 63 5.61 14.00 -0.34
C VAL A 63 6.67 14.77 0.48
N LEU A 64 7.80 14.16 0.81
CA LEU A 64 8.91 14.86 1.48
C LEU A 64 9.53 15.94 0.61
N GLU A 65 9.68 15.69 -0.70
CA GLU A 65 10.34 16.59 -1.64
C GLU A 65 9.43 17.73 -2.12
N THR A 66 8.18 17.42 -2.43
CA THR A 66 7.25 18.35 -3.12
C THR A 66 6.03 18.71 -2.28
N GLY A 67 5.80 18.04 -1.16
CA GLY A 67 4.58 18.16 -0.36
C GLY A 67 3.39 17.34 -0.88
N THR A 68 3.51 16.72 -2.05
CA THR A 68 2.44 15.98 -2.73
C THR A 68 2.97 14.72 -3.42
N ALA A 69 2.08 13.82 -3.82
CA ALA A 69 2.40 12.66 -4.65
C ALA A 69 1.21 12.29 -5.53
N THR A 70 1.42 11.36 -6.46
CA THR A 70 0.34 10.75 -7.23
C THR A 70 0.21 9.28 -6.80
N PRO A 71 -0.96 8.83 -6.30
CA PRO A 71 -1.20 7.43 -6.02
C PRO A 71 -1.00 6.56 -7.28
N THR A 72 -0.42 5.38 -7.10
CA THR A 72 -0.22 4.43 -8.19
C THR A 72 -0.70 3.04 -7.79
N MET A 73 -1.00 2.21 -8.78
CA MET A 73 -1.39 0.81 -8.53
C MET A 73 -0.27 0.03 -7.82
N ALA A 74 0.99 0.33 -8.12
CA ALA A 74 2.14 -0.28 -7.43
C ALA A 74 2.25 0.20 -5.97
N ALA A 75 1.87 1.44 -5.67
CA ALA A 75 1.78 1.94 -4.30
C ALA A 75 0.65 1.26 -3.52
N ASP A 76 -0.50 0.99 -4.15
CA ASP A 76 -1.58 0.20 -3.53
C ASP A 76 -1.14 -1.23 -3.21
N VAL A 77 -0.35 -1.86 -4.09
CA VAL A 77 0.21 -3.20 -3.83
C VAL A 77 1.14 -3.17 -2.62
N TYR A 78 2.01 -2.17 -2.51
CA TYR A 78 2.84 -1.98 -1.32
C TYR A 78 2.00 -1.81 -0.06
N ALA A 79 0.97 -0.96 -0.12
CA ALA A 79 0.07 -0.70 1.00
C ALA A 79 -0.71 -1.95 1.44
N LEU A 80 -1.13 -2.81 0.49
CA LEU A 80 -1.69 -4.13 0.81
C LEU A 80 -0.64 -5.04 1.46
N GLY A 81 0.60 -5.04 0.97
CA GLY A 81 1.71 -5.81 1.54
C GLY A 81 2.00 -5.40 2.98
N ALA A 82 2.04 -4.08 3.24
CA ALA A 82 2.22 -3.52 4.57
C ALA A 82 1.04 -3.86 5.50
N SER A 83 -0.19 -3.82 4.98
CA SER A 83 -1.38 -4.24 5.71
C SER A 83 -1.30 -5.70 6.14
N LEU A 84 -0.97 -6.60 5.21
CA LEU A 84 -0.82 -8.03 5.49
C LEU A 84 0.34 -8.32 6.46
N PHE A 85 1.47 -7.62 6.30
CA PHE A 85 2.61 -7.74 7.21
C PHE A 85 2.22 -7.34 8.64
N ILE A 86 1.55 -6.19 8.79
CA ILE A 86 1.07 -5.71 10.11
C ILE A 86 0.06 -6.69 10.69
N SER A 87 -0.91 -7.17 9.90
CA SER A 87 -1.90 -8.15 10.36
C SER A 87 -1.27 -9.47 10.79
N ALA A 88 -0.23 -9.95 10.10
CA ALA A 88 0.42 -11.21 10.39
C ALA A 88 1.41 -11.14 11.57
N THR A 89 2.04 -9.99 11.79
CA THR A 89 3.16 -9.87 12.75
C THR A 89 2.88 -8.95 13.93
N GLY A 90 1.89 -8.06 13.83
CA GLY A 90 1.67 -6.96 14.77
C GLY A 90 2.72 -5.85 14.70
N LEU A 91 3.64 -5.90 13.74
CA LEU A 91 4.75 -4.96 13.59
C LEU A 91 4.64 -4.17 12.29
N ARG A 92 5.14 -2.93 12.29
CA ARG A 92 5.35 -2.16 11.05
C ARG A 92 6.53 -2.74 10.28
N HIS A 93 6.42 -2.82 8.96
CA HIS A 93 7.50 -3.30 8.09
C HIS A 93 8.80 -2.50 8.26
N VAL A 94 8.68 -1.20 8.45
CA VAL A 94 9.80 -0.32 8.80
C VAL A 94 9.59 0.23 10.21
N ALA A 95 10.64 0.18 11.03
CA ALA A 95 10.59 0.64 12.41
C ALA A 95 10.85 2.14 12.54
N TYR A 96 10.04 2.80 13.35
CA TYR A 96 10.25 4.19 13.79
C TYR A 96 9.53 4.41 15.14
N PRO A 97 9.96 5.40 15.95
CA PRO A 97 9.31 5.71 17.23
C PRO A 97 7.83 6.07 17.07
N ASP A 98 6.99 5.70 18.05
CA ASP A 98 5.54 5.94 18.00
C ASP A 98 5.17 7.43 18.04
N ASP A 99 6.02 8.23 18.68
CA ASP A 99 5.90 9.69 18.77
C ASP A 99 6.67 10.43 17.66
N ALA A 100 7.28 9.71 16.70
CA ALA A 100 8.00 10.32 15.61
C ALA A 100 7.07 11.22 14.78
N SER A 101 7.56 12.41 14.41
CA SER A 101 6.84 13.29 13.49
C SER A 101 6.57 12.60 12.14
N ARG A 102 5.50 12.97 11.42
CA ARG A 102 5.21 12.42 10.08
C ARG A 102 6.41 12.51 9.12
N LYS A 103 7.19 13.58 9.21
CA LYS A 103 8.42 13.76 8.43
C LYS A 103 9.45 12.67 8.76
N ALA A 104 9.69 12.41 10.05
CA ALA A 104 10.61 11.37 10.50
C ALA A 104 10.11 9.96 10.16
N GLN A 105 8.81 9.71 10.28
CA GLN A 105 8.20 8.44 9.87
C GLN A 105 8.43 8.18 8.36
N ARG A 106 8.16 9.18 7.51
CA ARG A 106 8.41 9.07 6.06
C ARG A 106 9.88 8.89 5.74
N GLN A 107 10.78 9.60 6.43
CA GLN A 107 12.22 9.40 6.23
C GLN A 107 12.62 7.96 6.57
N ALA A 108 12.05 7.38 7.63
CA ALA A 108 12.25 5.98 7.94
C ALA A 108 11.71 5.07 6.82
N ILE A 109 10.51 5.31 6.28
CA ILE A 109 9.99 4.53 5.13
C ILE A 109 10.95 4.59 3.92
N VAL A 110 11.58 5.75 3.67
CA VAL A 110 12.46 5.92 2.50
C VAL A 110 13.84 5.27 2.69
N ASP A 111 14.46 5.41 3.86
CA ASP A 111 15.86 5.02 4.08
C ASP A 111 16.05 3.85 5.05
N GLY A 112 15.01 3.52 5.81
CA GLY A 112 15.06 2.61 6.94
C GLY A 112 15.14 1.15 6.51
N PRO A 113 15.79 0.29 7.32
CA PRO A 113 15.85 -1.13 7.03
C PRO A 113 14.46 -1.76 7.15
N HIS A 114 14.14 -2.59 6.16
CA HIS A 114 12.97 -3.44 6.17
C HIS A 114 13.13 -4.55 7.22
N ARG A 115 12.09 -4.76 8.03
CA ARG A 115 12.03 -5.94 8.90
C ARG A 115 11.91 -7.20 8.04
N PRO A 116 12.57 -8.31 8.41
CA PRO A 116 12.44 -9.56 7.69
C PRO A 116 10.98 -10.05 7.74
N VAL A 117 10.50 -10.57 6.61
CA VAL A 117 9.16 -11.16 6.49
C VAL A 117 9.19 -12.60 7.00
N ASN A 118 9.02 -12.77 8.32
CA ASN A 118 9.01 -14.08 8.98
C ASN A 118 7.62 -14.75 8.97
N VAL A 119 6.90 -14.66 7.84
CA VAL A 119 5.60 -15.31 7.64
C VAL A 119 5.81 -16.59 6.83
N PRO A 120 5.43 -17.79 7.30
CA PRO A 120 5.68 -19.02 6.56
C PRO A 120 4.89 -19.13 5.25
N GLY A 121 5.42 -19.94 4.33
CA GLY A 121 4.70 -20.39 3.13
C GLY A 121 4.60 -19.34 2.01
N VAL A 122 3.59 -19.51 1.16
CA VAL A 122 3.35 -18.66 -0.02
C VAL A 122 3.05 -17.22 0.40
N LEU A 123 2.33 -17.03 1.51
CA LEU A 123 1.95 -15.70 1.99
C LEU A 123 3.15 -14.83 2.33
N GLY A 124 4.19 -15.37 3.00
CA GLY A 124 5.38 -14.59 3.32
C GLY A 124 6.15 -14.14 2.10
N LYS A 125 6.36 -15.05 1.13
CA LYS A 125 7.01 -14.71 -0.16
C LYS A 125 6.25 -13.63 -0.92
N LEU A 126 4.92 -13.70 -0.89
CA LEU A 126 4.07 -12.72 -1.54
C LEU A 126 4.15 -11.35 -0.84
N ILE A 127 4.08 -11.32 0.49
CA ILE A 127 4.25 -10.09 1.28
C ILE A 127 5.62 -9.46 0.99
N GLU A 128 6.70 -10.25 0.95
CA GLU A 128 8.04 -9.78 0.63
C GLU A 128 8.12 -9.13 -0.75
N ALA A 129 7.55 -9.77 -1.78
CA ALA A 129 7.52 -9.23 -3.13
C ALA A 129 6.68 -7.92 -3.24
N MET A 130 5.54 -7.87 -2.55
CA MET A 130 4.68 -6.68 -2.52
C MET A 130 5.35 -5.48 -1.83
N LEU A 131 6.24 -5.75 -0.87
CA LEU A 131 6.98 -4.77 -0.09
C LEU A 131 8.33 -4.36 -0.71
N SER A 132 8.58 -4.71 -1.98
CA SER A 132 9.80 -4.27 -2.67
C SER A 132 9.90 -2.73 -2.67
N PRO A 133 11.10 -2.17 -2.38
CA PRO A 133 11.32 -0.72 -2.46
C PRO A 133 11.00 -0.17 -3.85
N GLU A 134 11.41 -0.90 -4.90
CA GLU A 134 11.22 -0.48 -6.29
C GLU A 134 9.82 -0.88 -6.78
N PRO A 135 8.99 0.09 -7.24
CA PRO A 135 7.63 -0.19 -7.69
C PRO A 135 7.53 -1.21 -8.82
N ALA A 136 8.54 -1.27 -9.69
CA ALA A 136 8.58 -2.16 -10.85
C ALA A 136 8.82 -3.63 -10.48
N ASP A 137 9.35 -3.90 -9.28
CA ASP A 137 9.63 -5.25 -8.82
C ASP A 137 8.44 -5.87 -8.07
N ARG A 138 7.36 -5.09 -7.86
CA ARG A 138 6.16 -5.55 -7.16
C ARG A 138 5.25 -6.31 -8.12
N PRO A 139 4.58 -7.38 -7.67
CA PRO A 139 3.56 -8.04 -8.47
C PRO A 139 2.37 -7.09 -8.72
N THR A 140 1.67 -7.29 -9.82
CA THR A 140 0.38 -6.63 -10.05
C THR A 140 -0.67 -7.16 -9.08
N SER A 141 -1.73 -6.38 -8.84
CA SER A 141 -2.86 -6.84 -8.02
C SER A 141 -3.56 -8.09 -8.58
N ALA A 142 -3.52 -8.29 -9.90
CA ALA A 142 -4.04 -9.50 -10.54
C ALA A 142 -3.17 -10.73 -10.23
N GLU A 143 -1.84 -10.58 -10.25
CA GLU A 143 -0.91 -11.65 -9.85
C GLU A 143 -1.04 -11.99 -8.36
N VAL A 144 -1.17 -10.97 -7.49
CA VAL A 144 -1.45 -11.17 -6.06
C VAL A 144 -2.73 -11.99 -5.86
N CYS A 145 -3.82 -11.64 -6.55
CA CYS A 145 -5.07 -12.39 -6.47
C CYS A 145 -4.90 -13.85 -6.95
N LYS A 146 -4.15 -14.07 -8.02
CA LYS A 146 -3.88 -15.40 -8.57
C LYS A 146 -3.11 -16.27 -7.57
N GLU A 147 -2.04 -15.75 -6.99
CA GLU A 147 -1.23 -16.48 -6.00
C GLU A 147 -2.04 -16.84 -4.74
N LEU A 148 -2.84 -15.90 -4.23
CA LEU A 148 -3.71 -16.16 -3.06
C LEU A 148 -4.81 -17.19 -3.36
N SER A 149 -5.31 -17.23 -4.59
CA SER A 149 -6.34 -18.21 -5.00
C SER A 149 -5.77 -19.60 -5.24
N SER A 150 -4.49 -19.69 -5.60
CA SER A 150 -3.79 -20.95 -5.94
C SER A 150 -3.27 -21.71 -4.71
N GLY A 151 -3.35 -21.10 -3.52
CA GLY A 151 -2.93 -21.70 -2.24
C GLY A 151 -4.00 -22.52 -1.52
N HIS A 152 -5.14 -22.79 -2.16
CA HIS A 152 -6.19 -23.72 -1.70
C HIS A 152 -6.10 -25.04 -2.48
#